data_AF-A0AAP0BPI8-F1
#
_entry.id   AF-A0AAP0BPI8-F1
#
_cell.length_a   1.000
_cell.length_b   1.000
_cell.length_c   1.000
_cell.angle_alpha   90.00
_cell.angle_beta   90.00
_cell.angle_gamma   90.00
#
_symmetry.space_group_name_H-M   'P 1'
#
loop_
_entity.id
_entity.type
_entity.pdbx_description
1 polymer ?
#
loop_
_entity_poly.entity_id
_entity_poly.type
_entity_poly.pdbx_seq_one_letter_code
_entity_poly.pdbx_strand_id
1 'polypeptide(L)'
;MKSVALKLAADAGTTEEITIPIRGGAGVNLGAIGWALGLEPSTVRLNGYFLSRGTDFVSSLPWNSLLSFFAARGLPDGESPLDSILVQGKAVGQAG
;
A
#
# COMPACT_ATOMS: atom_id res chain seq x y z
N MET A 1 -18.40 2.65 4.04
CA MET A 1 -17.01 3.08 3.71
C MET A 1 -16.14 1.85 3.89
N LYS A 2 -15.36 1.45 2.88
CA LYS A 2 -14.48 0.27 3.01
C LYS A 2 -13.12 0.76 3.52
N SER A 3 -12.51 0.01 4.43
CA SER A 3 -11.18 0.29 4.98
C SER A 3 -10.23 -0.80 4.49
N VAL A 4 -8.94 -0.49 4.36
CA VAL A 4 -7.91 -1.50 4.07
C VAL A 4 -6.85 -1.42 5.15
N ALA A 5 -6.54 -2.57 5.72
CA ALA A 5 -5.41 -2.74 6.61
C ALA A 5 -4.12 -2.85 5.78
N LEU A 6 -3.16 -1.97 6.08
CA LEU A 6 -1.85 -1.90 5.47
C LEU A 6 -0.81 -2.14 6.56
N LYS A 7 0.20 -2.94 6.24
CA LYS A 7 1.24 -3.32 7.19
C LYS A 7 2.61 -3.05 6.60
N LEU A 8 3.42 -2.24 7.28
CA LEU A 8 4.81 -2.02 6.89
C LEU A 8 5.62 -3.30 7.06
N ALA A 9 6.25 -3.76 5.98
CA ALA A 9 7.21 -4.84 6.02
C ALA A 9 8.61 -4.27 6.36
N ALA A 10 8.87 -4.08 7.66
CA ALA A 10 10.19 -3.72 8.17
C ALA A 10 11.01 -4.97 8.55
N ASP A 11 12.32 -4.93 8.28
CA ASP A 11 13.25 -6.04 8.52
C ASP A 11 13.48 -6.35 10.02
N ALA A 12 13.18 -5.38 10.90
CA ALA A 12 13.47 -5.47 12.33
C ALA A 12 12.22 -5.27 13.19
N GLY A 13 11.39 -6.31 13.30
CA GLY A 13 10.44 -6.56 14.41
C GLY A 13 9.26 -5.59 14.63
N THR A 14 9.34 -4.34 14.20
CA THR A 14 8.30 -3.32 14.39
C THR A 14 7.36 -3.36 13.20
N THR A 15 6.20 -3.98 13.43
CA THR A 15 5.12 -4.00 12.46
C THR A 15 4.26 -2.76 12.66
N GLU A 16 4.45 -1.73 11.82
CA GLU A 16 3.50 -0.61 11.78
C GLU A 16 2.31 -0.99 10.90
N GLU A 17 1.14 -1.16 11.54
CA GLU A 17 -0.13 -1.36 10.84
C GLU A 17 -0.92 -0.06 10.84
N ILE A 18 -1.35 0.36 9.65
CA ILE A 18 -2.23 1.50 9.46
C ILE A 18 -3.48 1.05 8.74
N THR A 19 -4.63 1.58 9.16
CA THR A 19 -5.88 1.39 8.43
C THR A 19 -6.18 2.67 7.67
N ILE A 20 -6.31 2.56 6.35
CA ILE A 20 -6.71 3.71 5.53
C ILE A 20 -8.15 3.57 5.05
N PRO A 21 -8.93 4.65 5.05
CA PRO A 21 -10.26 4.64 4.45
C PRO A 21 -10.15 4.65 2.93
N ILE A 22 -10.74 3.65 2.28
CA ILE A 22 -10.92 3.65 0.83
C ILE A 22 -12.13 4.53 0.50
N ARG A 23 -11.88 5.67 -0.13
CA ARG A 23 -12.89 6.31 -0.96
C ARG A 23 -12.79 5.65 -2.34
N GLY A 24 -13.89 5.17 -2.90
CA GLY A 24 -13.94 4.48 -4.19
C GLY A 24 -13.63 5.38 -5.40
N GLY A 25 -12.61 6.23 -5.28
CA GLY A 25 -12.12 7.14 -6.31
C GLY A 25 -11.11 6.47 -7.26
N ALA A 26 -10.56 7.30 -8.15
CA ALA A 26 -9.85 6.92 -9.36
C ALA A 26 -8.56 6.08 -9.19
N GLY A 27 -8.03 5.93 -7.97
CA GLY A 27 -6.76 5.25 -7.76
C GLY A 27 -6.31 5.12 -6.31
N VAL A 28 -5.27 4.33 -6.10
CA VAL A 28 -4.57 4.18 -4.82
C VAL A 28 -3.55 5.30 -4.67
N ASN A 29 -3.68 6.14 -3.64
CA ASN A 29 -2.71 7.20 -3.36
C ASN A 29 -1.49 6.62 -2.62
N LEU A 30 -0.47 6.23 -3.38
CA LEU A 30 0.77 5.67 -2.85
C LEU A 30 1.65 6.75 -2.20
N GLY A 31 1.43 8.01 -2.58
CA GLY A 31 1.95 9.18 -1.88
C GLY A 31 1.57 9.13 -0.41
N ALA A 32 0.27 9.25 -0.12
CA ALA A 32 -0.27 9.26 1.23
C ALA A 32 0.16 8.03 2.06
N ILE A 33 0.16 6.84 1.45
CA ILE A 33 0.62 5.60 2.11
C ILE A 33 2.10 5.67 2.45
N GLY A 34 2.94 6.10 1.50
CA GLY A 34 4.37 6.24 1.70
C GLY A 34 4.68 7.22 2.82
N TRP A 35 4.13 8.44 2.76
CA TRP A 35 4.32 9.46 3.78
C TRP A 35 3.85 9.01 5.17
N ALA A 36 2.71 8.31 5.25
CA ALA A 36 2.19 7.79 6.52
C ALA A 36 3.09 6.73 7.17
N LEU A 37 3.85 5.98 6.36
CA LEU A 37 4.76 4.92 6.81
C LEU A 37 6.24 5.35 6.78
N GLY A 38 6.53 6.63 6.54
CA GLY A 38 7.90 7.12 6.42
C GLY A 38 8.68 6.57 5.23
N LEU A 39 7.99 6.09 4.20
CA LEU A 39 8.56 5.54 2.97
C LEU A 39 8.59 6.56 1.84
N GLU A 40 9.60 6.46 0.98
CA GLU A 40 9.71 7.22 -0.25
C GLU A 40 8.60 6.76 -1.21
N PRO A 41 7.65 7.65 -1.57
CA PRO A 41 6.46 7.25 -2.28
C PRO A 41 6.82 6.53 -3.58
N SER A 42 7.78 7.05 -4.36
CA SER A 42 8.32 6.48 -5.61
C SER A 42 8.83 5.03 -5.52
N THR A 43 9.04 4.51 -4.32
CA THR A 43 9.51 3.12 -4.09
C THR A 43 8.46 2.21 -3.47
N VAL A 44 7.32 2.76 -3.06
CA VAL A 44 6.22 2.01 -2.41
C VAL A 44 5.72 0.88 -3.31
N ARG A 45 5.64 -0.31 -2.72
CA ARG A 45 5.12 -1.55 -3.30
C ARG A 45 4.07 -2.14 -2.36
N LEU A 46 3.01 -2.69 -2.93
CA LEU A 46 1.93 -3.37 -2.20
C LEU A 46 1.98 -4.86 -2.51
N ASN A 47 2.13 -5.71 -1.50
CA ASN A 47 2.39 -7.15 -1.62
C ASN A 47 3.58 -7.47 -2.55
N GLY A 48 4.60 -6.60 -2.55
CA GLY A 48 5.75 -6.70 -3.44
C GLY A 48 5.51 -6.21 -4.88
N TYR A 49 4.28 -5.83 -5.25
CA TYR A 49 3.96 -5.31 -6.57
C TYR A 49 4.16 -3.79 -6.64
N PHE A 50 4.83 -3.36 -7.70
CA PHE A 50 4.89 -1.94 -8.05
C PHE A 50 3.65 -1.57 -8.85
N LEU A 51 2.93 -0.55 -8.39
CA LEU A 51 1.76 -0.03 -9.07
C LEU A 51 2.17 1.04 -10.08
N SER A 52 1.70 0.89 -11.31
CA SER A 52 1.84 1.93 -12.33
C SER A 52 1.06 3.17 -11.89
N ARG A 53 1.73 4.32 -11.89
CA ARG A 53 1.25 5.55 -11.26
C ARG A 53 1.69 6.78 -12.02
N GLY A 54 0.86 7.81 -11.98
CA GLY A 54 1.19 9.11 -12.53
C GLY A 54 2.14 9.91 -11.64
N THR A 55 2.42 11.14 -12.07
CA THR A 55 3.26 12.12 -11.35
C THR A 55 2.72 12.48 -9.96
N ASP A 56 1.42 12.26 -9.73
CA ASP A 56 0.74 12.47 -8.44
C ASP A 56 0.95 11.33 -7.43
N PHE A 57 1.72 10.30 -7.80
CA PHE A 57 1.88 9.06 -7.04
C PHE A 57 0.56 8.28 -6.79
N VAL A 58 -0.50 8.61 -7.53
CA VAL A 58 -1.76 7.87 -7.55
C VAL A 58 -1.70 6.80 -8.64
N SER A 59 -2.06 5.57 -8.29
CA SER A 59 -2.12 4.48 -9.26
C SER A 59 -3.25 4.67 -10.26
N SER A 60 -3.07 4.17 -11.48
CA SER A 60 -4.14 4.16 -12.49
C SER A 60 -5.25 3.16 -12.21
N LEU A 61 -5.05 2.26 -11.25
CA LEU A 61 -6.02 1.25 -10.83
C LEU A 61 -6.70 1.67 -9.52
N PRO A 62 -8.03 1.56 -9.42
CA PRO A 62 -8.74 1.79 -8.18
C PRO A 62 -8.49 0.64 -7.19
N TRP A 63 -8.70 0.93 -5.90
CA TRP A 63 -8.58 -0.06 -4.82
C TRP A 63 -9.34 -1.35 -5.12
N ASN A 64 -10.61 -1.28 -5.54
CA ASN A 64 -11.42 -2.48 -5.81
C ASN A 64 -10.77 -3.46 -6.81
N SER A 65 -10.18 -2.94 -7.90
CA SER A 65 -9.48 -3.77 -8.89
C SER A 65 -8.21 -4.37 -8.31
N LEU A 66 -7.47 -3.62 -7.50
CA LEU A 66 -6.26 -4.10 -6.84
C LEU A 66 -6.56 -5.20 -5.81
N LEU A 67 -7.60 -5.00 -4.99
CA LEU A 67 -8.07 -5.96 -3.99
C LEU A 67 -8.53 -7.25 -4.66
N SER A 68 -9.36 -7.14 -5.71
CA SER A 68 -9.81 -8.30 -6.47
C SER A 68 -8.65 -9.06 -7.11
N PHE A 69 -7.62 -8.36 -7.60
CA PHE A 69 -6.41 -8.97 -8.11
C PHE A 69 -5.63 -9.72 -7.02
N PHE A 70 -5.49 -9.16 -5.82
CA PHE A 70 -4.85 -9.85 -4.70
C PHE A 70 -5.64 -11.09 -4.27
N ALA A 71 -6.95 -10.94 -4.06
CA ALA A 71 -7.84 -12.05 -3.69
C ALA A 71 -7.81 -13.18 -4.73
N ALA A 72 -7.84 -12.86 -6.03
CA ALA A 72 -7.76 -13.84 -7.12
C ALA A 72 -6.42 -14.61 -7.15
N ARG A 73 -5.37 -14.05 -6.55
CA ARG A 73 -4.04 -14.67 -6.43
C ARG A 73 -3.80 -15.34 -5.07
N GLY A 74 -4.77 -15.30 -4.15
CA GLY A 74 -4.58 -15.74 -2.78
C GLY A 74 -3.58 -14.89 -2.00
N LEU A 75 -3.46 -13.61 -2.35
CA LEU A 75 -2.62 -12.63 -1.66
C LEU A 75 -3.47 -11.84 -0.66
N PRO A 76 -2.86 -11.34 0.43
CA PRO A 76 -3.55 -10.53 1.43
C PRO A 76 -4.17 -9.29 0.78
N ASP A 77 -5.49 -9.14 0.84
CA ASP A 77 -6.22 -8.02 0.26
C ASP A 77 -6.57 -6.94 1.31
N GLY A 78 -6.25 -7.12 2.58
CA GLY A 78 -6.42 -6.09 3.60
C GLY A 78 -7.86 -5.86 4.02
N GLU A 79 -8.77 -6.78 3.68
CA GLU A 79 -10.13 -6.82 4.24
C GLU A 79 -10.14 -7.11 5.74
N SER A 80 -9.11 -7.81 6.25
CA SER A 80 -8.91 -8.11 7.66
C SER A 80 -7.47 -7.80 8.09
N PRO A 81 -7.23 -7.53 9.39
CA PRO A 81 -5.88 -7.33 9.93
C PRO A 81 -4.99 -8.59 9.82
N LEU A 82 -5.59 -9.77 9.65
CA LEU A 82 -4.89 -11.02 9.35
C LEU A 82 -4.37 -11.06 7.91
N ASP A 83 -5.04 -10.34 7.01
CA ASP A 83 -4.74 -10.26 5.58
C ASP A 83 -4.24 -8.86 5.21
N SER A 84 -3.59 -8.15 6.15
CA SER A 84 -3.07 -6.80 5.90
C SER A 84 -2.13 -6.76 4.70
N ILE A 85 -2.38 -5.83 3.78
CA ILE A 85 -1.55 -5.65 2.59
C ILE A 85 -0.15 -5.21 3.03
N LEU A 86 0.87 -5.96 2.61
CA LEU A 86 2.25 -5.65 2.96
C LEU A 86 2.74 -4.48 2.14
N VAL A 87 3.16 -3.41 2.82
CA VAL A 87 3.76 -2.23 2.21
C VAL A 87 5.26 -2.31 2.36
N GLN A 88 5.95 -2.22 1.23
CA GLN A 88 7.41 -2.18 1.16
C GLN A 88 7.85 -0.90 0.49
N GLY A 89 8.98 -0.35 0.90
CA GLY A 89 9.58 0.81 0.26
C GLY A 89 10.89 1.16 0.91
N LYS A 90 11.62 2.08 0.30
CA LYS A 90 12.80 2.70 0.88
C LYS A 90 12.37 3.77 1.88
N ALA A 91 13.02 3.90 3.02
CA ALA A 91 12.71 4.95 3.98
C ALA A 91 13.05 6.35 3.42
N VAL A 92 12.20 7.33 3.68
CA VAL A 92 12.49 8.75 3.42
C VAL A 92 13.73 9.14 4.24
N GLY A 93 14.84 9.44 3.56
CA GLY A 93 16.09 9.83 4.21
C GLY A 93 17.24 8.82 4.10
N GLN A 94 17.05 7.62 3.53
CA GLN A 94 18.20 6.86 3.04
C GLN A 94 18.71 7.49 1.74
N ALA A 95 19.43 8.61 1.86
CA ALA A 95 20.27 9.12 0.79
C ALA A 95 21.23 8.00 0.37
N GLY A 96 21.14 7.58 -0.90
CA GLY A 96 22.22 6.88 -1.56
C GLY A 96 23.15 7.93 -2.15
#